data_AF-A0A0H3J6J4-F1
#
_entry.id   AF-A0A0H3J6J4-F1
#
_cell.length_a   1.000
_cell.length_b   1.000
_cell.length_c   1.000
_cell.angle_alpha   90.00
_cell.angle_beta   90.00
_cell.angle_gamma   90.00
#
_symmetry.space_group_name_H-M   'P 1'
#
loop_
_entity.id
_entity.type
_entity.pdbx_description
1 polymer ?
#
loop_
_entity_poly.entity_id
_entity_poly.type
_entity_poly.pdbx_seq_one_letter_code
_entity_poly.pdbx_strand_id
1 'polypeptide(L)'
;MTNVNFDAEVHVRRLKESQKIKESLRNEAPEGEYPDAATYNLSDTKEAMLKDSVKAEIMYDQDLDADIRSLRSTILYGLKGISAYGHQARFIGYNSYQVDQFYFLGLESTTNDNLALEDMIRMAMRTGEMSVQVIKTLDAANTTRYKKPSPHKVNVNIKKGPFIIVSGHDLRDLEMLLEQTEGKGINIYTHDEMLPSHGYPELKKYKHLVGNFGSAWQNQQKEFDGIPGCILMTTNCLMRPREICKDRIFTTSVVGWDGVKYIGVSEDGTKDFSEIINKALELGGFKENEEEEEILVDFGHNLHAAHHCTFLV
;
A
#
# COMPACT_ATOMS: atom_id res chain seq x y z
N MET A 1 8.85 1.04 -1.34
CA MET A 1 8.43 0.45 -0.05
C MET A 1 8.87 -1.01 -0.04
N THR A 2 9.21 -1.57 1.11
CA THR A 2 9.59 -2.98 1.25
C THR A 2 8.41 -3.90 0.91
N ASN A 3 8.66 -5.04 0.27
CA ASN A 3 7.65 -6.05 -0.04
C ASN A 3 6.43 -5.55 -0.84
N VAL A 4 6.63 -4.59 -1.75
CA VAL A 4 5.57 -4.11 -2.65
C VAL A 4 5.69 -4.70 -4.04
N ASN A 5 6.79 -4.43 -4.75
CA ASN A 5 6.89 -4.75 -6.17
C ASN A 5 8.25 -5.35 -6.53
N PHE A 6 8.23 -6.58 -7.01
CA PHE A 6 9.38 -7.36 -7.43
C PHE A 6 9.40 -7.62 -8.95
N ASP A 7 8.47 -7.01 -9.69
CA ASP A 7 8.42 -7.07 -11.14
C ASP A 7 9.33 -5.99 -11.75
N ALA A 8 10.44 -6.44 -12.35
CA ALA A 8 11.43 -5.57 -12.94
C ALA A 8 10.90 -4.73 -14.12
N GLU A 9 9.93 -5.26 -14.88
CA GLU A 9 9.38 -4.54 -16.04
C GLU A 9 8.51 -3.36 -15.60
N VAL A 10 7.82 -3.49 -14.46
CA VAL A 10 7.10 -2.37 -13.85
C VAL A 10 8.07 -1.23 -13.49
N HIS A 11 9.22 -1.56 -12.88
CA HIS A 11 10.23 -0.55 -12.52
C HIS A 11 10.83 0.14 -13.75
N VAL A 12 11.19 -0.62 -14.80
CA VAL A 12 11.70 -0.05 -16.06
C VAL A 12 10.68 0.90 -16.70
N ARG A 13 9.40 0.51 -16.74
CA ARG A 13 8.32 1.36 -17.27
C ARG A 13 8.17 2.66 -16.47
N ARG A 14 8.19 2.58 -15.14
CA ARG A 14 8.09 3.75 -14.24
C ARG A 14 9.29 4.70 -14.36
N LEU A 15 10.50 4.15 -14.51
CA LEU A 15 11.69 4.97 -14.76
C LEU A 15 11.57 5.73 -16.08
N LYS A 16 11.11 5.08 -17.16
CA LYS A 16 10.89 5.73 -18.45
C LYS A 16 9.80 6.81 -18.38
N GLU A 17 8.73 6.56 -17.65
CA GLU A 17 7.67 7.55 -17.39
C GLU A 17 8.23 8.77 -16.63
N SER A 18 9.01 8.54 -15.57
CA SER A 18 9.68 9.59 -14.81
C SER A 18 10.63 10.42 -15.67
N GLN A 19 11.40 9.79 -16.56
CA GLN A 19 12.26 10.51 -17.51
C GLN A 19 11.46 11.44 -18.44
N LYS A 20 10.29 11.00 -18.94
CA LYS A 20 9.43 11.85 -19.78
C LYS A 20 8.89 13.07 -19.02
N ILE A 21 8.43 12.85 -17.79
CA ILE A 21 7.96 13.95 -16.92
C ILE A 21 9.08 14.95 -16.65
N LYS A 22 10.27 14.44 -16.28
CA LYS A 22 11.45 15.26 -16.03
C LYS A 22 11.85 16.09 -17.26
N GLU A 23 11.81 15.50 -18.45
CA GLU A 23 12.15 16.21 -19.68
C GLU A 23 11.15 17.33 -19.99
N SER A 24 9.84 17.10 -19.76
CA SER A 24 8.83 18.17 -19.87
C SER A 24 9.15 19.32 -18.93
N LEU A 25 9.47 19.03 -17.66
CA LEU A 25 9.79 20.04 -16.66
C LEU A 25 11.08 20.81 -16.99
N ARG A 26 12.11 20.14 -17.53
CA ARG A 26 13.35 20.81 -17.97
C ARG A 26 13.13 21.81 -19.08
N ASN A 27 12.23 21.51 -20.03
CA ASN A 27 11.90 22.43 -21.12
C ASN A 27 11.21 23.71 -20.64
N GLU A 28 10.60 23.68 -19.46
CA GLU A 28 9.94 24.81 -18.81
C GLU A 28 10.82 25.50 -17.76
N ALA A 29 11.94 24.87 -17.38
CA ALA A 29 12.82 25.36 -16.34
C ALA A 29 13.67 26.55 -16.84
N PRO A 30 13.94 27.56 -15.99
CA PRO A 30 14.80 28.68 -16.37
C PRO A 30 16.24 28.23 -16.66
N GLU A 31 17.00 29.04 -17.40
CA GLU A 31 18.43 28.80 -17.56
C GLU A 31 19.15 28.90 -16.19
N GLY A 32 20.00 27.92 -15.89
CA GLY A 32 20.72 27.86 -14.62
C GLY A 32 21.48 26.55 -14.44
N GLU A 33 22.20 26.45 -13.31
CA GLU A 33 22.87 25.24 -12.88
C GLU A 33 21.90 24.38 -12.07
N TYR A 34 21.83 23.09 -12.40
CA TYR A 34 20.92 22.12 -11.78
C TYR A 34 21.70 20.93 -11.21
N PRO A 35 21.25 20.32 -10.10
CA PRO A 35 21.88 19.13 -9.55
C PRO A 35 21.91 17.96 -10.55
N ASP A 36 22.89 17.05 -10.38
CA ASP A 36 23.05 15.87 -11.22
C ASP A 36 21.76 15.03 -11.32
N ALA A 37 21.01 14.89 -10.23
CA ALA A 37 19.73 14.18 -10.24
C ALA A 37 18.70 14.81 -11.21
N ALA A 38 18.74 16.14 -11.33
CA ALA A 38 17.87 16.91 -12.20
C ALA A 38 18.35 16.91 -13.65
N THR A 39 19.64 16.71 -13.95
CA THR A 39 20.22 16.70 -15.32
C THR A 39 20.51 15.31 -15.88
N TYR A 40 20.59 14.29 -15.03
CA TYR A 40 20.80 12.89 -15.40
C TYR A 40 19.78 12.40 -16.44
N ASN A 41 20.21 11.64 -17.44
CA ASN A 41 19.32 10.99 -18.40
C ASN A 41 19.30 9.49 -18.15
N LEU A 42 18.10 8.93 -18.06
CA LEU A 42 17.92 7.50 -17.90
C LEU A 42 18.48 6.76 -19.13
N SER A 43 19.33 5.76 -18.89
CA SER A 43 19.82 4.86 -19.94
C SER A 43 18.69 4.13 -20.68
N ASP A 44 18.88 3.84 -21.97
CA ASP A 44 17.83 3.29 -22.84
C ASP A 44 17.50 1.81 -22.58
N THR A 45 18.48 1.03 -22.14
CA THR A 45 18.36 -0.43 -21.91
C THR A 45 18.35 -0.78 -20.43
N LYS A 46 17.69 -1.89 -20.08
CA LYS A 46 17.62 -2.39 -18.71
C LYS A 46 19.00 -2.70 -18.12
N GLU A 47 19.89 -3.27 -18.94
CA GLU A 47 21.25 -3.60 -18.55
C GLU A 47 22.09 -2.35 -18.25
N ALA A 48 21.87 -1.26 -19.00
CA ALA A 48 22.52 0.01 -18.74
C ALA A 48 21.92 0.71 -17.51
N MET A 49 20.59 0.68 -17.34
CA MET A 49 19.93 1.17 -16.11
C MET A 49 20.44 0.45 -14.85
N LEU A 50 20.71 -0.86 -14.93
CA LEU A 50 21.31 -1.64 -13.83
C LEU A 50 22.76 -1.23 -13.52
N LYS A 51 23.53 -0.78 -14.52
CA LYS A 51 24.86 -0.22 -14.27
C LYS A 51 24.77 1.13 -13.58
N ASP A 52 23.79 1.95 -13.98
CA ASP A 52 23.55 3.26 -13.36
C ASP A 52 22.98 3.16 -11.94
N SER A 53 22.29 2.07 -11.59
CA SER A 53 21.59 1.94 -10.31
C SER A 53 22.52 2.01 -9.09
N VAL A 54 23.81 1.75 -9.26
CA VAL A 54 24.83 1.92 -8.20
C VAL A 54 24.82 3.37 -7.67
N LYS A 55 24.51 4.35 -8.52
CA LYS A 55 24.37 5.77 -8.13
C LYS A 55 23.21 6.04 -7.17
N ALA A 56 22.20 5.16 -7.16
CA ALA A 56 21.05 5.27 -6.28
C ALA A 56 21.26 4.58 -4.92
N GLU A 57 22.41 3.92 -4.71
CA GLU A 57 22.75 3.30 -3.44
C GLU A 57 23.05 4.35 -2.38
N ILE A 58 22.63 4.10 -1.14
CA ILE A 58 22.79 5.03 0.00
C ILE A 58 24.27 5.35 0.26
N MET A 59 25.16 4.40 -0.04
CA MET A 59 26.61 4.51 0.16
C MET A 59 27.35 4.89 -1.11
N TYR A 60 26.66 5.34 -2.17
CA TYR A 60 27.32 5.69 -3.43
C TYR A 60 28.39 6.77 -3.25
N ASP A 61 28.02 7.87 -2.59
CA ASP A 61 28.95 8.91 -2.19
C ASP A 61 29.59 8.53 -0.85
N GLN A 62 30.88 8.17 -0.89
CA GLN A 62 31.62 7.78 0.30
C GLN A 62 32.03 8.99 1.14
N ASP A 63 32.16 10.16 0.52
CA ASP A 63 32.65 11.39 1.15
C ASP A 63 31.52 12.21 1.80
N LEU A 64 30.26 11.90 1.48
CA LEU A 64 29.09 12.53 2.11
C LEU A 64 29.09 12.33 3.63
N ASP A 65 28.95 13.41 4.38
CA ASP A 65 28.82 13.38 5.84
C ASP A 65 27.75 12.37 6.31
N ALA A 66 28.08 11.59 7.33
CA ALA A 66 27.23 10.48 7.78
C ALA A 66 25.89 10.96 8.37
N ASP A 67 25.87 12.11 9.05
CA ASP A 67 24.65 12.69 9.63
C ASP A 67 23.75 13.24 8.52
N ILE A 68 24.34 13.93 7.54
CA ILE A 68 23.61 14.39 6.35
C ILE A 68 23.01 13.20 5.58
N ARG A 69 23.80 12.14 5.34
CA ARG A 69 23.34 10.90 4.69
C ARG A 69 22.19 10.26 5.45
N SER A 70 22.28 10.20 6.76
CA SER A 70 21.23 9.67 7.65
C SER A 70 19.94 10.48 7.52
N LEU A 71 20.02 11.81 7.53
CA LEU A 71 18.86 12.69 7.40
C LEU A 71 18.22 12.62 6.00
N ARG A 72 19.02 12.62 4.92
CA ARG A 72 18.53 12.43 3.54
C ARG A 72 17.76 11.12 3.42
N SER A 73 18.30 10.04 3.97
CA SER A 73 17.67 8.71 3.98
C SER A 73 16.38 8.72 4.79
N THR A 74 16.39 9.34 5.98
CA THR A 74 15.22 9.47 6.86
C THR A 74 14.07 10.20 6.16
N ILE A 75 14.36 11.33 5.49
CA ILE A 75 13.40 12.09 4.71
C ILE A 75 12.87 11.24 3.56
N LEU A 76 13.75 10.62 2.76
CA LEU A 76 13.35 9.78 1.63
C LEU A 76 12.44 8.63 2.04
N TYR A 77 12.73 7.95 3.15
CA TYR A 77 11.89 6.86 3.65
C TYR A 77 10.58 7.37 4.24
N GLY A 78 10.60 8.51 4.94
CA GLY A 78 9.38 9.19 5.37
C GLY A 78 8.47 9.55 4.21
N LEU A 79 9.02 10.09 3.11
CA LEU A 79 8.27 10.40 1.89
C LEU A 79 7.66 9.16 1.24
N LYS A 80 8.33 8.00 1.28
CA LYS A 80 7.75 6.74 0.80
C LYS A 80 6.53 6.33 1.63
N GLY A 81 6.59 6.49 2.95
CA GLY A 81 5.44 6.26 3.84
C GLY A 81 4.29 7.24 3.59
N ILE A 82 4.61 8.54 3.49
CA ILE A 82 3.64 9.60 3.16
C ILE A 82 2.96 9.30 1.82
N SER A 83 3.73 8.84 0.83
CA SER A 83 3.21 8.44 -0.49
C SER A 83 2.26 7.24 -0.42
N ALA A 84 2.50 6.28 0.48
CA ALA A 84 1.61 5.12 0.62
C ALA A 84 0.21 5.54 1.12
N TYR A 85 0.13 6.38 2.16
CA TYR A 85 -1.14 6.92 2.63
C TYR A 85 -1.78 7.86 1.61
N GLY A 86 -0.98 8.73 1.00
CA GLY A 86 -1.43 9.67 -0.02
C GLY A 86 -1.95 9.00 -1.29
N HIS A 87 -1.41 7.84 -1.65
CA HIS A 87 -1.90 7.02 -2.76
C HIS A 87 -3.31 6.49 -2.49
N GLN A 88 -3.53 5.92 -1.31
CA GLN A 88 -4.85 5.40 -0.91
C GLN A 88 -5.90 6.52 -0.82
N ALA A 89 -5.55 7.66 -0.21
CA ALA A 89 -6.46 8.80 -0.12
C ALA A 89 -6.87 9.29 -1.52
N ARG A 90 -5.91 9.41 -2.44
CA ARG A 90 -6.17 9.83 -3.83
C ARG A 90 -7.04 8.86 -4.58
N PHE A 91 -6.89 7.57 -4.34
CA PHE A 91 -7.69 6.56 -5.03
C PHE A 91 -9.19 6.72 -4.77
N ILE A 92 -9.57 7.30 -3.63
CA ILE A 92 -10.96 7.66 -3.29
C ILE A 92 -11.25 9.16 -3.35
N GLY A 93 -10.42 9.94 -4.06
CA GLY A 93 -10.68 11.34 -4.39
C GLY A 93 -10.26 12.38 -3.34
N TYR A 94 -9.40 12.01 -2.39
CA TYR A 94 -8.88 12.93 -1.36
C TYR A 94 -7.40 13.24 -1.59
N ASN A 95 -7.01 14.50 -1.39
CA ASN A 95 -5.62 14.92 -1.44
C ASN A 95 -5.36 16.04 -0.41
N SER A 96 -4.09 16.37 -0.22
CA SER A 96 -3.67 17.51 0.60
C SER A 96 -2.66 18.32 -0.18
N TYR A 97 -3.04 19.54 -0.56
CA TYR A 97 -2.13 20.45 -1.27
C TYR A 97 -0.82 20.66 -0.52
N GLN A 98 -0.87 20.72 0.82
CA GLN A 98 0.33 20.88 1.64
C GLN A 98 1.29 19.69 1.52
N VAL A 99 0.75 18.46 1.53
CA VAL A 99 1.55 17.24 1.32
C VAL A 99 2.12 17.21 -0.10
N ASP A 100 1.32 17.62 -1.08
CA ASP A 100 1.69 17.60 -2.49
C ASP A 100 2.85 18.55 -2.78
N GLN A 101 2.80 19.76 -2.21
CA GLN A 101 3.92 20.71 -2.26
C GLN A 101 5.16 20.16 -1.53
N PHE A 102 4.97 19.46 -0.41
CA PHE A 102 6.08 18.93 0.35
C PHE A 102 6.82 17.78 -0.35
N TYR A 103 6.19 17.03 -1.26
CA TYR A 103 6.95 16.03 -2.04
C TYR A 103 8.12 16.68 -2.79
N PHE A 104 7.91 17.85 -3.39
CA PHE A 104 8.96 18.57 -4.10
C PHE A 104 10.06 19.06 -3.15
N LEU A 105 9.68 19.73 -2.06
CA LEU A 105 10.63 20.25 -1.07
C LEU A 105 11.42 19.12 -0.39
N GLY A 106 10.73 18.04 -0.02
CA GLY A 106 11.33 16.88 0.62
C GLY A 106 12.31 16.19 -0.31
N LEU A 107 11.93 15.89 -1.56
CA LEU A 107 12.84 15.26 -2.53
C LEU A 107 14.02 16.15 -2.89
N GLU A 108 13.79 17.45 -3.11
CA GLU A 108 14.85 18.41 -3.42
C GLU A 108 15.89 18.47 -2.29
N SER A 109 15.44 18.48 -1.03
CA SER A 109 16.35 18.48 0.13
C SER A 109 17.25 17.25 0.21
N THR A 110 16.84 16.11 -0.37
CA THR A 110 17.69 14.90 -0.44
C THR A 110 18.81 14.99 -1.47
N THR A 111 18.81 16.02 -2.31
CA THR A 111 19.77 16.23 -3.40
C THR A 111 20.46 17.60 -3.35
N ASN A 112 20.15 18.43 -2.35
CA ASN A 112 20.69 19.77 -2.21
C ASN A 112 21.87 19.78 -1.24
N ASP A 113 23.09 19.94 -1.75
CA ASP A 113 24.33 19.97 -0.98
C ASP A 113 24.58 21.30 -0.25
N ASN A 114 23.74 22.32 -0.47
CA ASN A 114 23.84 23.61 0.20
C ASN A 114 23.13 23.63 1.57
N LEU A 115 22.39 22.57 1.92
CA LEU A 115 21.66 22.51 3.19
C LEU A 115 22.60 22.15 4.35
N ALA A 116 22.60 22.98 5.38
CA ALA A 116 23.32 22.68 6.60
C ALA A 116 22.60 21.58 7.41
N LEU A 117 23.31 21.00 8.37
CA LEU A 117 22.77 19.98 9.27
C LEU A 117 21.47 20.42 9.95
N GLU A 118 21.42 21.67 10.44
CA GLU A 118 20.22 22.22 11.08
C GLU A 118 19.02 22.31 10.12
N ASP A 119 19.25 22.66 8.85
CA ASP A 119 18.19 22.73 7.84
C ASP A 119 17.66 21.33 7.53
N MET A 120 18.55 20.34 7.44
CA MET A 120 18.18 18.94 7.25
C MET A 120 17.37 18.38 8.43
N ILE A 121 17.71 18.75 9.67
CA ILE A 121 16.91 18.40 10.87
C ILE A 121 15.51 19.02 10.76
N ARG A 122 15.39 20.29 10.36
CA ARG A 122 14.09 20.93 10.15
C ARG A 122 13.28 20.23 9.05
N MET A 123 13.93 19.78 7.96
CA MET A 123 13.26 19.01 6.90
C MET A 123 12.77 17.64 7.36
N ALA A 124 13.54 16.96 8.22
CA ALA A 124 13.10 15.71 8.85
C ALA A 124 11.86 15.93 9.75
N MET A 125 11.85 16.99 10.55
CA MET A 125 10.69 17.36 11.37
C MET A 125 9.46 17.69 10.51
N ARG A 126 9.62 18.47 9.44
CA ARG A 126 8.54 18.75 8.47
C ARG A 126 8.03 17.49 7.78
N THR A 127 8.89 16.51 7.55
CA THR A 127 8.47 15.18 7.05
C THR A 127 7.53 14.51 8.05
N GLY A 128 7.83 14.57 9.34
CA GLY A 128 6.94 14.09 10.40
C GLY A 128 5.58 14.82 10.41
N GLU A 129 5.58 16.14 10.28
CA GLU A 129 4.36 16.94 10.18
C GLU A 129 3.50 16.52 8.98
N MET A 130 4.13 16.28 7.82
CA MET A 130 3.40 15.87 6.61
C MET A 130 2.88 14.44 6.69
N SER A 131 3.56 13.57 7.44
CA SER A 131 3.03 12.25 7.80
C SER A 131 1.72 12.38 8.56
N VAL A 132 1.66 13.24 9.58
CA VAL A 132 0.42 13.50 10.32
C VAL A 132 -0.67 14.08 9.40
N GLN A 133 -0.33 15.01 8.51
CA GLN A 133 -1.30 15.60 7.59
C GLN A 133 -1.88 14.59 6.59
N VAL A 134 -1.05 13.71 6.01
CA VAL A 134 -1.56 12.71 5.07
C VAL A 134 -2.38 11.63 5.78
N ILE A 135 -2.00 11.24 7.00
CA ILE A 135 -2.78 10.32 7.84
C ILE A 135 -4.15 10.93 8.15
N LYS A 136 -4.21 12.21 8.52
CA LYS A 136 -5.48 12.94 8.72
C LYS A 136 -6.33 12.97 7.45
N THR A 137 -5.69 13.16 6.29
CA THR A 137 -6.38 13.16 5.00
C THR A 137 -6.98 11.79 4.69
N LEU A 138 -6.23 10.71 4.90
CA LEU A 138 -6.69 9.33 4.71
C LEU A 138 -7.78 8.94 5.71
N ASP A 139 -7.64 9.33 6.98
CA ASP A 139 -8.68 9.12 8.01
C ASP A 139 -9.99 9.79 7.61
N ALA A 140 -9.95 11.05 7.18
CA ALA A 140 -11.12 11.75 6.68
C ALA A 140 -11.73 11.06 5.45
N ALA A 141 -10.90 10.60 4.52
CA ALA A 141 -11.33 9.88 3.33
C ALA A 141 -12.07 8.58 3.69
N ASN A 142 -11.45 7.73 4.51
CA ASN A 142 -12.00 6.45 4.92
C ASN A 142 -13.25 6.62 5.80
N THR A 143 -13.22 7.49 6.81
CA THR A 143 -14.35 7.67 7.73
C THR A 143 -15.54 8.39 7.08
N THR A 144 -15.31 9.21 6.06
CA THR A 144 -16.41 9.80 5.27
C THR A 144 -17.09 8.75 4.41
N ARG A 145 -16.28 7.97 3.67
CA ARG A 145 -16.78 6.96 2.73
C ARG A 145 -17.41 5.76 3.45
N TYR A 146 -16.70 5.19 4.42
CA TYR A 146 -17.06 3.92 5.05
C TYR A 146 -17.71 4.06 6.44
N LYS A 147 -17.95 5.31 6.86
CA LYS A 147 -18.39 5.71 8.21
C LYS A 147 -17.35 5.41 9.28
N LYS A 148 -17.56 5.98 10.46
CA LYS A 148 -16.61 5.83 11.56
C LYS A 148 -16.55 4.37 12.01
N PRO A 149 -15.34 3.82 12.19
CA PRO A 149 -15.14 2.51 12.78
C PRO A 149 -15.81 2.39 14.17
N SER A 150 -16.20 1.18 14.56
CA SER A 150 -16.72 0.85 15.89
C SER A 150 -16.28 -0.55 16.30
N PRO A 151 -16.10 -0.85 17.60
CA PRO A 151 -15.78 -2.18 18.08
C PRO A 151 -16.64 -3.24 17.41
N HIS A 152 -15.97 -4.28 16.90
CA HIS A 152 -16.63 -5.36 16.20
C HIS A 152 -15.96 -6.68 16.54
N LYS A 153 -16.77 -7.73 16.65
CA LYS A 153 -16.25 -9.08 16.79
C LYS A 153 -15.98 -9.66 15.41
N VAL A 154 -14.82 -10.27 15.24
CA VAL A 154 -14.36 -10.81 13.96
C VAL A 154 -14.03 -12.27 14.16
N ASN A 155 -14.71 -13.14 13.42
CA ASN A 155 -14.38 -14.56 13.39
C ASN A 155 -12.99 -14.75 12.76
N VAL A 156 -12.15 -15.58 13.38
CA VAL A 156 -10.81 -15.93 12.90
C VAL A 156 -10.69 -17.37 12.39
N ASN A 157 -11.79 -18.13 12.48
CA ASN A 157 -11.82 -19.54 12.08
C ASN A 157 -12.49 -19.77 10.72
N ILE A 158 -12.28 -20.95 10.17
CA ILE A 158 -12.67 -21.31 8.82
C ILE A 158 -14.19 -21.44 8.67
N LYS A 159 -14.69 -20.93 7.54
CA LYS A 159 -16.05 -21.08 7.06
C LYS A 159 -16.03 -21.83 5.74
N LYS A 160 -16.88 -22.84 5.64
CA LYS A 160 -17.08 -23.69 4.48
C LYS A 160 -17.41 -22.86 3.24
N GLY A 161 -16.87 -23.28 2.10
CA GLY A 161 -17.18 -22.78 0.77
C GLY A 161 -16.02 -22.04 0.11
N PRO A 162 -16.19 -21.66 -1.18
CA PRO A 162 -15.23 -20.86 -1.95
C PRO A 162 -14.84 -19.59 -1.20
N PHE A 163 -13.60 -19.15 -1.35
CA PHE A 163 -13.15 -17.94 -0.65
C PHE A 163 -12.04 -17.16 -1.35
N ILE A 164 -11.97 -15.87 -1.02
CA ILE A 164 -10.89 -14.95 -1.38
C ILE A 164 -10.38 -14.29 -0.11
N ILE A 165 -9.06 -14.28 0.08
CA ILE A 165 -8.37 -13.54 1.14
C ILE A 165 -7.88 -12.21 0.57
N VAL A 166 -8.23 -11.09 1.20
CA VAL A 166 -7.74 -9.76 0.85
C VAL A 166 -6.68 -9.33 1.86
N SER A 167 -5.48 -8.99 1.39
CA SER A 167 -4.37 -8.51 2.22
C SER A 167 -3.84 -7.17 1.72
N GLY A 168 -3.16 -6.45 2.60
CA GLY A 168 -2.70 -5.09 2.39
C GLY A 168 -3.60 -4.10 3.16
N HIS A 169 -3.99 -3.01 2.51
CA HIS A 169 -4.60 -1.87 3.21
C HIS A 169 -5.75 -1.20 2.45
N ASP A 170 -5.94 -1.52 1.16
CA ASP A 170 -6.83 -0.72 0.31
C ASP A 170 -8.30 -1.10 0.53
N LEU A 171 -9.02 -0.26 1.27
CA LEU A 171 -10.44 -0.47 1.57
C LEU A 171 -11.34 -0.32 0.34
N ARG A 172 -10.91 0.42 -0.68
CA ARG A 172 -11.68 0.58 -1.92
C ARG A 172 -11.60 -0.67 -2.77
N ASP A 173 -10.46 -1.34 -2.79
CA ASP A 173 -10.33 -2.67 -3.39
C ASP A 173 -11.23 -3.71 -2.70
N LEU A 174 -11.26 -3.71 -1.36
CA LEU A 174 -12.17 -4.57 -0.61
C LEU A 174 -13.63 -4.27 -0.92
N GLU A 175 -14.05 -3.00 -0.94
CA GLU A 175 -15.41 -2.60 -1.27
C GLU A 175 -15.83 -3.09 -2.66
N MET A 176 -15.02 -2.82 -3.70
CA MET A 176 -15.30 -3.26 -5.06
C MET A 176 -15.35 -4.78 -5.19
N LEU A 177 -14.51 -5.51 -4.45
CA LEU A 177 -14.55 -6.97 -4.41
C LEU A 177 -15.83 -7.47 -3.74
N LEU A 178 -16.23 -6.87 -2.60
CA LEU A 178 -17.47 -7.22 -1.89
C LEU A 178 -18.69 -7.01 -2.78
N GLU A 179 -18.77 -5.87 -3.48
CA GLU A 179 -19.82 -5.55 -4.45
C GLU A 179 -19.89 -6.60 -5.57
N GLN A 180 -18.75 -7.01 -6.12
CA GLN A 180 -18.70 -7.99 -7.22
C GLN A 180 -18.89 -9.44 -6.79
N THR A 181 -18.80 -9.74 -5.48
CA THR A 181 -18.94 -11.10 -4.92
C THR A 181 -20.27 -11.33 -4.22
N GLU A 182 -21.06 -10.29 -3.99
CA GLU A 182 -22.40 -10.38 -3.39
C GLU A 182 -23.28 -11.38 -4.15
N GLY A 183 -23.94 -12.28 -3.41
CA GLY A 183 -24.80 -13.32 -3.98
C GLY A 183 -24.10 -14.47 -4.74
N LYS A 184 -22.76 -14.49 -4.82
CA LYS A 184 -22.01 -15.55 -5.54
C LYS A 184 -21.62 -16.76 -4.67
N GLY A 185 -21.91 -16.72 -3.37
CA GLY A 185 -21.55 -17.80 -2.44
C GLY A 185 -20.05 -17.92 -2.17
N ILE A 186 -19.31 -16.81 -2.27
CA ILE A 186 -17.87 -16.72 -1.96
C ILE A 186 -17.69 -16.00 -0.63
N ASN A 187 -16.95 -16.63 0.28
CA ASN A 187 -16.52 -16.03 1.53
C ASN A 187 -15.34 -15.08 1.30
N ILE A 188 -15.40 -13.87 1.84
CA ILE A 188 -14.31 -12.91 1.83
C ILE A 188 -13.67 -12.86 3.22
N TYR A 189 -12.37 -13.11 3.25
CA TYR A 189 -11.54 -12.98 4.43
C TYR A 189 -10.63 -11.76 4.28
N THR A 190 -10.38 -11.07 5.38
CA THR A 190 -9.25 -10.14 5.49
C THR A 190 -8.00 -10.90 5.94
N HIS A 191 -6.82 -10.31 5.75
CA HIS A 191 -5.56 -10.82 6.31
C HIS A 191 -4.66 -9.65 6.71
N ASP A 192 -3.96 -9.80 7.83
CA ASP A 192 -3.00 -8.83 8.37
C ASP A 192 -3.60 -7.41 8.50
N GLU A 193 -3.06 -6.42 7.78
CA GLU A 193 -3.44 -5.01 7.91
C GLU A 193 -4.85 -4.68 7.37
N MET A 194 -5.56 -5.66 6.78
CA MET A 194 -6.97 -5.52 6.39
C MET A 194 -7.95 -5.79 7.54
N LEU A 195 -7.48 -6.33 8.69
CA LEU A 195 -8.34 -6.62 9.86
C LEU A 195 -9.20 -5.43 10.33
N PRO A 196 -8.71 -4.17 10.36
CA PRO A 196 -9.52 -3.03 10.79
C PRO A 196 -10.73 -2.73 9.87
N SER A 197 -10.77 -3.27 8.65
CA SER A 197 -11.91 -3.07 7.74
C SER A 197 -13.24 -3.55 8.32
N HIS A 198 -13.21 -4.55 9.22
CA HIS A 198 -14.36 -5.07 9.95
C HIS A 198 -14.99 -4.06 10.92
N GLY A 199 -14.27 -3.00 11.29
CA GLY A 199 -14.80 -1.91 12.11
C GLY A 199 -15.80 -1.03 11.36
N TYR A 200 -15.62 -0.88 10.05
CA TYR A 200 -16.31 0.09 9.21
C TYR A 200 -17.75 -0.36 8.85
N PRO A 201 -18.78 0.43 9.20
CA PRO A 201 -20.18 0.09 8.92
C PRO A 201 -20.50 -0.24 7.46
N GLU A 202 -19.92 0.50 6.50
CA GLU A 202 -20.21 0.27 5.08
C GLU A 202 -19.54 -0.97 4.51
N LEU A 203 -18.56 -1.54 5.19
CA LEU A 203 -17.89 -2.78 4.78
C LEU A 203 -18.48 -3.99 5.50
N LYS A 204 -18.70 -3.91 6.82
CA LYS A 204 -19.26 -5.03 7.60
C LYS A 204 -20.76 -5.30 7.36
N LYS A 205 -21.44 -4.47 6.56
CA LYS A 205 -22.81 -4.75 6.12
C LYS A 205 -22.90 -5.98 5.21
N TYR A 206 -21.82 -6.29 4.48
CA TYR A 206 -21.73 -7.43 3.57
C TYR A 206 -21.57 -8.73 4.37
N LYS A 207 -22.56 -9.63 4.29
CA LYS A 207 -22.60 -10.85 5.14
C LYS A 207 -21.58 -11.92 4.75
N HIS A 208 -21.05 -11.82 3.54
CA HIS A 208 -19.97 -12.66 3.04
C HIS A 208 -18.58 -12.07 3.31
N LEU A 209 -18.45 -10.93 4.00
CA LEU A 209 -17.21 -10.58 4.70
C LEU A 209 -17.20 -11.35 6.03
N VAL A 210 -16.59 -12.54 6.04
CA VAL A 210 -16.87 -13.55 7.07
C VAL A 210 -15.87 -13.58 8.22
N GLY A 211 -14.71 -12.94 8.08
CA GLY A 211 -13.70 -12.97 9.12
C GLY A 211 -12.31 -12.52 8.67
N ASN A 212 -11.32 -12.80 9.51
CA ASN A 212 -9.92 -12.59 9.21
C ASN A 212 -9.17 -13.91 9.21
N PHE A 213 -8.41 -14.18 8.15
CA PHE A 213 -7.63 -15.39 8.00
C PHE A 213 -6.17 -15.15 8.37
N GLY A 214 -5.61 -16.05 9.17
CA GLY A 214 -4.18 -16.06 9.48
C GLY A 214 -3.75 -14.94 10.41
N SER A 215 -2.47 -14.60 10.34
CA SER A 215 -1.80 -13.69 11.27
C SER A 215 -1.05 -12.57 10.53
N ALA A 216 0.16 -12.24 10.95
CA ALA A 216 0.96 -11.16 10.37
C ALA A 216 1.66 -11.61 9.07
N TRP A 217 1.97 -10.65 8.20
CA TRP A 217 2.50 -10.91 6.85
C TRP A 217 3.73 -11.83 6.76
N GLN A 218 4.55 -11.93 7.80
CA GLN A 218 5.73 -12.81 7.79
C GLN A 218 5.34 -14.30 7.68
N ASN A 219 4.12 -14.65 8.11
CA ASN A 219 3.62 -16.02 8.11
C ASN A 219 2.92 -16.44 6.80
N GLN A 220 2.78 -15.53 5.83
CA GLN A 220 2.11 -15.77 4.55
C GLN A 220 2.61 -17.02 3.82
N GLN A 221 3.92 -17.30 3.83
CA GLN A 221 4.47 -18.46 3.13
C GLN A 221 3.98 -19.81 3.70
N LYS A 222 3.54 -19.84 4.96
CA LYS A 222 2.93 -21.00 5.59
C LYS A 222 1.40 -20.95 5.46
N GLU A 223 0.82 -19.79 5.73
CA GLU A 223 -0.63 -19.60 5.79
C GLU A 223 -1.30 -19.66 4.41
N PHE A 224 -0.60 -19.24 3.35
CA PHE A 224 -1.09 -19.28 1.96
C PHE A 224 -0.68 -20.56 1.22
N ASP A 225 0.04 -21.46 1.88
CA ASP A 225 0.53 -22.68 1.23
C ASP A 225 -0.62 -23.67 1.04
N GLY A 226 -0.89 -24.05 -0.21
CA GLY A 226 -1.87 -25.09 -0.55
C GLY A 226 -3.34 -24.74 -0.27
N ILE A 227 -3.67 -23.50 0.14
CA ILE A 227 -5.05 -23.13 0.46
C ILE A 227 -5.98 -23.27 -0.76
N PRO A 228 -7.20 -23.82 -0.62
CA PRO A 228 -8.12 -24.03 -1.74
C PRO A 228 -8.92 -22.75 -2.10
N GLY A 229 -8.28 -21.58 -2.07
CA GLY A 229 -8.88 -20.28 -2.38
C GLY A 229 -7.89 -19.33 -3.04
N CYS A 230 -8.32 -18.10 -3.28
CA CYS A 230 -7.48 -17.06 -3.90
C CYS A 230 -7.04 -15.99 -2.89
N ILE A 231 -5.98 -15.27 -3.22
CA ILE A 231 -5.45 -14.15 -2.45
C ILE A 231 -5.38 -12.92 -3.34
N LEU A 232 -5.88 -11.79 -2.85
CA LEU A 232 -5.73 -10.47 -3.45
C LEU A 232 -4.78 -9.61 -2.60
N MET A 233 -3.63 -9.25 -3.17
CA MET A 233 -2.66 -8.35 -2.56
C MET A 233 -2.89 -6.92 -3.05
N THR A 234 -3.43 -6.07 -2.19
CA THR A 234 -3.76 -4.66 -2.49
C THR A 234 -2.56 -3.73 -2.32
N THR A 235 -1.72 -4.01 -1.33
CA THR A 235 -0.47 -3.29 -1.01
C THR A 235 0.57 -4.27 -0.42
N ASN A 236 1.67 -3.76 0.16
CA ASN A 236 2.57 -4.60 0.96
C ASN A 236 1.85 -5.20 2.19
N CYS A 237 2.34 -6.29 2.78
CA CYS A 237 3.59 -6.99 2.42
C CYS A 237 3.32 -8.26 1.62
N LEU A 238 3.85 -8.34 0.40
CA LEU A 238 3.87 -9.56 -0.40
C LEU A 238 5.20 -10.29 -0.17
N MET A 239 5.15 -11.38 0.59
CA MET A 239 6.26 -12.33 0.68
C MET A 239 6.43 -13.10 -0.63
N ARG A 240 7.65 -13.57 -0.92
CA ARG A 240 7.93 -14.40 -2.11
C ARG A 240 6.89 -15.54 -2.21
N PRO A 241 6.04 -15.55 -3.24
CA PRO A 241 5.09 -16.62 -3.47
C PRO A 241 5.82 -17.95 -3.71
N ARG A 242 5.28 -19.03 -3.15
CA ARG A 242 5.66 -20.39 -3.58
C ARG A 242 5.14 -20.62 -4.99
N GLU A 243 5.92 -21.31 -5.82
CA GLU A 243 5.56 -21.57 -7.22
C GLU A 243 4.19 -22.23 -7.36
N ILE A 244 3.87 -23.18 -6.46
CA ILE A 244 2.60 -23.90 -6.45
C ILE A 244 1.37 -23.05 -6.08
N CYS A 245 1.57 -21.85 -5.51
CA CYS A 245 0.47 -20.96 -5.11
C CYS A 245 0.32 -19.74 -6.05
N LYS A 246 1.25 -19.55 -7.00
CA LYS A 246 1.25 -18.35 -7.87
C LYS A 246 -0.02 -18.19 -8.69
N ASP A 247 -0.65 -19.29 -9.11
CA ASP A 247 -1.90 -19.26 -9.90
C ASP A 247 -3.13 -18.80 -9.10
N ARG A 248 -2.99 -18.63 -7.78
CA ARG A 248 -4.06 -18.24 -6.85
C ARG A 248 -3.82 -16.89 -6.21
N ILE A 249 -2.65 -16.30 -6.42
CA ILE A 249 -2.34 -14.95 -5.93
C ILE A 249 -2.59 -13.96 -7.07
N PHE A 250 -3.27 -12.88 -6.72
CA PHE A 250 -3.52 -11.75 -7.58
C PHE A 250 -2.95 -10.51 -6.91
N THR A 251 -2.36 -9.64 -7.72
CA THR A 251 -1.83 -8.35 -7.30
C THR A 251 -2.63 -7.24 -7.93
N THR A 252 -2.63 -6.07 -7.32
CA THR A 252 -3.24 -4.88 -7.91
C THR A 252 -2.48 -3.63 -7.48
N SER A 253 -2.89 -2.46 -7.99
CA SER A 253 -2.33 -1.17 -7.60
C SER A 253 -0.81 -1.13 -7.86
N VAL A 254 -0.01 -0.88 -6.83
CA VAL A 254 1.46 -0.82 -6.90
C VAL A 254 2.14 -2.18 -6.67
N VAL A 255 1.40 -3.21 -6.27
CA VAL A 255 1.95 -4.53 -5.96
C VAL A 255 2.28 -5.29 -7.24
N GLY A 256 3.39 -6.03 -7.25
CA GLY A 256 3.77 -6.83 -8.41
C GLY A 256 4.77 -7.93 -8.09
N TRP A 257 4.65 -9.06 -8.79
CA TRP A 257 5.59 -10.16 -8.74
C TRP A 257 5.58 -10.89 -10.08
N ASP A 258 6.75 -11.26 -10.59
CA ASP A 258 6.88 -11.94 -11.88
C ASP A 258 6.12 -13.29 -11.92
N GLY A 259 5.25 -13.42 -12.91
CA GLY A 259 4.36 -14.58 -13.08
C GLY A 259 3.13 -14.61 -12.17
N VAL A 260 2.86 -13.55 -11.41
CA VAL A 260 1.62 -13.39 -10.63
C VAL A 260 0.63 -12.51 -11.40
N LYS A 261 -0.65 -12.86 -11.39
CA LYS A 261 -1.68 -12.12 -12.13
C LYS A 261 -1.86 -10.71 -11.56
N TYR A 262 -2.05 -9.73 -12.44
CA TYR A 262 -2.23 -8.32 -12.07
C TYR A 262 -3.62 -7.83 -12.49
N ILE A 263 -4.35 -7.28 -11.52
CA ILE A 263 -5.66 -6.65 -11.72
C ILE A 263 -5.44 -5.15 -11.83
N GLY A 264 -5.60 -4.62 -13.04
CA GLY A 264 -5.47 -3.20 -13.34
C GLY A 264 -6.68 -2.38 -12.93
N VAL A 265 -6.47 -1.07 -12.81
CA VAL A 265 -7.54 -0.09 -12.66
C VAL A 265 -8.01 0.39 -14.04
N SER A 266 -9.32 0.39 -14.26
CA SER A 266 -9.99 0.92 -15.44
C SER A 266 -9.98 2.45 -15.45
N GLU A 267 -10.28 3.06 -16.60
CA GLU A 267 -10.33 4.53 -16.74
C GLU A 267 -11.34 5.21 -15.80
N ASP A 268 -12.42 4.51 -15.46
CA ASP A 268 -13.46 4.97 -14.53
C ASP A 268 -13.11 4.74 -13.05
N GLY A 269 -11.90 4.24 -12.76
CA GLY A 269 -11.43 3.96 -11.41
C GLY A 269 -11.91 2.62 -10.83
N THR A 270 -12.63 1.79 -11.61
CA THR A 270 -13.05 0.44 -11.19
C THR A 270 -11.97 -0.60 -11.44
N LYS A 271 -12.10 -1.77 -10.81
CA LYS A 271 -11.26 -2.94 -11.06
C LYS A 271 -12.13 -4.15 -11.37
N ASP A 272 -11.78 -4.92 -12.38
CA ASP A 272 -12.49 -6.16 -12.71
C ASP A 272 -11.92 -7.34 -11.91
N PHE A 273 -12.71 -7.85 -10.97
CA PHE A 273 -12.37 -9.03 -10.17
C PHE A 273 -12.92 -10.33 -10.75
N SER A 274 -13.48 -10.33 -11.96
CA SER A 274 -14.08 -11.51 -12.59
C SER A 274 -13.16 -12.74 -12.59
N GLU A 275 -11.88 -12.55 -12.90
CA GLU A 275 -10.91 -13.64 -12.98
C GLU A 275 -10.64 -14.30 -11.62
N ILE A 276 -10.38 -13.51 -10.57
CA ILE A 276 -10.15 -14.04 -9.21
C ILE A 276 -11.42 -14.69 -8.64
N ILE A 277 -12.58 -14.12 -8.94
CA ILE A 277 -13.89 -14.66 -8.54
C ILE A 277 -14.12 -16.04 -9.17
N ASN A 278 -13.93 -16.16 -10.48
CA ASN A 278 -14.11 -17.43 -11.19
C ASN A 278 -13.13 -18.49 -10.69
N LYS A 279 -11.88 -18.12 -10.44
CA LYS A 279 -10.86 -19.02 -9.89
C LYS A 279 -11.22 -19.48 -8.48
N ALA A 280 -11.70 -18.60 -7.60
CA ALA A 280 -12.12 -18.98 -6.25
C ALA A 280 -13.29 -19.98 -6.27
N LEU A 281 -14.26 -19.79 -7.18
CA LEU A 281 -15.37 -20.74 -7.38
C LEU A 281 -14.88 -22.10 -7.88
N GLU A 282 -13.95 -22.12 -8.85
CA GLU A 282 -13.34 -23.35 -9.38
C GLU A 282 -12.64 -24.16 -8.29
N LEU A 283 -11.91 -23.49 -7.38
CA LEU A 283 -11.18 -24.14 -6.29
C LEU A 283 -12.12 -24.74 -5.22
N GLY A 284 -13.36 -24.26 -5.12
CA GLY A 284 -14.41 -24.79 -4.25
C GLY A 284 -14.22 -24.54 -2.74
N GLY A 285 -13.04 -24.06 -2.31
CA GLY A 285 -12.79 -23.62 -0.94
C GLY A 285 -12.77 -24.72 0.12
N PHE A 286 -12.96 -24.30 1.38
CA PHE A 286 -12.94 -25.18 2.54
C PHE A 286 -14.16 -26.10 2.58
N LYS A 287 -13.98 -27.33 3.08
CA LYS A 287 -15.03 -28.37 3.06
C LYS A 287 -15.99 -28.31 4.23
N GLU A 288 -15.52 -27.79 5.37
CA GLU A 288 -16.24 -27.78 6.64
C GLU A 288 -16.06 -26.41 7.31
N ASN A 289 -16.97 -26.08 8.23
CA ASN A 289 -16.78 -24.95 9.13
C ASN A 289 -15.96 -25.42 10.32
N GLU A 290 -15.13 -24.54 10.84
CA GLU A 290 -14.61 -24.64 12.21
C GLU A 290 -15.59 -23.96 13.17
N GLU A 291 -15.44 -24.23 14.47
CA GLU A 291 -16.19 -23.51 15.50
C GLU A 291 -15.80 -22.03 15.46
N GLU A 292 -16.78 -21.12 15.50
CA GLU A 292 -16.51 -19.69 15.44
C GLU A 292 -15.68 -19.27 16.66
N GLU A 293 -14.55 -18.63 16.39
CA GLU A 293 -13.72 -17.99 17.40
C GLU A 293 -13.62 -16.51 17.05
N GLU A 294 -14.07 -15.66 17.96
CA GLU A 294 -14.19 -14.23 17.71
C GLU A 294 -13.13 -13.44 18.49
N ILE A 295 -12.41 -12.55 17.79
CA ILE A 295 -11.60 -11.52 18.42
C ILE A 295 -12.31 -10.17 18.37
N LEU A 296 -12.12 -9.32 19.38
CA LEU A 296 -12.63 -7.96 19.37
C LEU A 296 -11.62 -7.03 18.70
N VAL A 297 -12.05 -6.31 17.67
CA VAL A 297 -11.22 -5.33 16.95
C VAL A 297 -11.74 -3.91 17.14
N ASP A 298 -10.91 -2.95 16.72
CA ASP A 298 -11.26 -1.56 16.44
C ASP A 298 -11.56 -0.66 17.66
N PHE A 299 -10.46 -0.14 18.23
CA PHE A 299 -10.45 0.88 19.29
C PHE A 299 -9.93 2.23 18.74
N GLY A 300 -10.47 2.67 17.59
CA GLY A 300 -10.06 3.95 16.98
C GLY A 300 -10.29 5.17 17.89
N HIS A 301 -9.65 6.30 17.55
CA HIS A 301 -9.63 7.53 18.36
C HIS A 301 -11.02 8.05 18.79
N ASN A 302 -12.07 7.79 18.00
CA ASN A 302 -13.44 8.19 18.34
C ASN A 302 -14.01 7.41 19.54
N LEU A 303 -13.64 6.15 19.71
CA LEU A 303 -14.09 5.33 20.84
C LEU A 303 -13.48 5.82 22.16
N HIS A 304 -12.19 6.17 22.14
CA HIS A 304 -11.50 6.76 23.30
C HIS A 304 -12.13 8.09 23.73
N ALA A 305 -12.53 8.93 22.77
CA ALA A 305 -13.23 10.18 23.07
C ALA A 305 -14.64 9.95 23.66
N ALA A 306 -15.38 8.93 23.20
CA ALA A 306 -16.72 8.62 23.67
C ALA A 306 -16.75 7.97 25.07
N HIS A 307 -15.70 7.25 25.45
CA HIS A 307 -15.59 6.54 26.74
C HIS A 307 -14.66 7.23 27.75
N HIS A 308 -14.26 8.48 27.51
CA HIS A 308 -13.33 9.21 28.37
C HIS A 308 -13.80 9.35 29.83
N CYS A 309 -15.12 9.30 30.08
CA CYS A 309 -15.71 9.28 31.43
C CYS A 309 -15.67 7.89 32.10
N THR A 310 -15.49 6.81 31.35
CA THR A 310 -15.53 5.42 31.87
C THR A 310 -14.13 4.91 32.26
N PHE A 311 -13.06 5.48 31.68
CA PHE A 311 -11.66 5.12 31.99
C PHE A 311 -11.04 5.89 33.18
N LEU A 312 -11.80 6.80 33.81
CA LEU A 312 -11.37 7.61 34.96
C LEU A 312 -11.91 7.11 36.31
N VAL A 313 -12.30 5.83 36.40
CA VAL A 313 -12.70 5.18 37.66
C VAL A 313 -11.75 4.04 38.00
#